data_AF-X1HZ33-F1
#
_entry.id   AF-X1HZ33-F1
#
_cell.length_a   1.000
_cell.length_b   1.000
_cell.length_c   1.000
_cell.angle_alpha   90.00
_cell.angle_beta   90.00
_cell.angle_gamma   90.00
#
_symmetry.space_group_name_H-M   'P 1'
#
loop_
_entity.id
_entity.type
_entity.pdbx_description
1 polymer ?
#
loop_
_entity_poly.entity_id
_entity_poly.type
_entity_poly.pdbx_seq_one_letter_code
_entity_poly.pdbx_strand_id
1 'polypeptide(L)'
;MNVVLIIIDSLRQDHVGCYGNKWIKTPHLDSLAKESVLFTHAYPDSLPTLQVRRVLQTGCRIFPFRGHKAYKGDFAGAPGWGPVSEERDTIAEILQRRGYRTGFVTDTYHQFKPSRNFHRGFDEWTWIRGQEGDPYRSGPYPSQEEIIAHIPENLRTERFINFIGKYLMNVAERHCEEDYFPAQVFKTGARWLERNQDAEKFFLVLDSFDPHEPWDPPVS
;
A
#
# COMPACT_ATOMS: atom_id res chain seq x y z
N MET A 1 -20.37 -0.02 -15.44
CA MET A 1 -19.88 0.75 -14.28
C MET A 1 -18.41 0.41 -14.11
N ASN A 2 -17.58 1.43 -14.01
CA ASN A 2 -16.15 1.26 -13.74
C ASN A 2 -15.89 1.45 -12.24
N VAL A 3 -14.87 0.79 -11.73
CA VAL A 3 -14.54 0.83 -10.30
C VAL A 3 -13.06 1.16 -10.13
N VAL A 4 -12.77 2.16 -9.30
CA VAL A 4 -11.42 2.47 -8.81
C VAL A 4 -11.44 2.34 -7.30
N LEU A 5 -10.57 1.49 -6.76
CA LEU A 5 -10.35 1.36 -5.33
C LEU A 5 -9.00 1.98 -4.99
N ILE A 6 -9.01 3.03 -4.15
CA ILE A 6 -7.79 3.67 -3.63
C ILE A 6 -7.62 3.24 -2.18
N ILE A 7 -6.45 2.72 -1.85
CA ILE A 7 -6.02 2.33 -0.51
C ILE A 7 -4.82 3.19 -0.15
N ILE A 8 -4.85 3.80 1.04
CA ILE A 8 -3.75 4.57 1.60
C ILE A 8 -3.44 3.96 2.97
N ASP A 9 -2.30 3.30 3.10
CA ASP A 9 -1.95 2.59 4.33
C ASP A 9 -1.69 3.57 5.47
N SER A 10 -2.14 3.21 6.68
CA SER A 10 -1.89 3.97 7.91
C SER A 10 -2.37 5.42 7.91
N LEU A 11 -3.14 5.84 6.89
CA LEU A 11 -3.82 7.13 6.86
C LEU A 11 -4.87 7.18 7.95
N ARG A 12 -4.68 8.08 8.92
CA ARG A 12 -5.65 8.30 9.98
C ARG A 12 -6.77 9.22 9.50
N GLN A 13 -8.00 8.87 9.85
CA GLN A 13 -9.19 9.67 9.53
C GLN A 13 -9.07 11.12 10.03
N ASP A 14 -8.55 11.33 11.24
CA ASP A 14 -8.37 12.65 11.86
C ASP A 14 -7.26 13.49 11.21
N HIS A 15 -6.57 12.97 10.18
CA HIS A 15 -5.53 13.67 9.41
C HIS A 15 -6.02 14.15 8.03
N VAL A 16 -7.33 14.06 7.77
CA VAL A 16 -7.94 14.43 6.48
C VAL A 16 -8.96 15.56 6.68
N GLY A 17 -8.93 16.56 5.79
CA GLY A 17 -9.71 17.79 5.89
C GLY A 17 -11.22 17.57 5.94
N CYS A 18 -11.77 16.70 5.09
CA CYS A 18 -13.20 16.37 5.08
C CYS A 18 -13.70 15.69 6.36
N TYR A 19 -12.79 15.19 7.21
CA TYR A 19 -13.10 14.66 8.54
C TYR A 19 -12.82 15.66 9.68
N GLY A 20 -12.51 16.92 9.35
CA GLY A 20 -12.38 18.02 10.31
C GLY A 20 -10.94 18.42 10.64
N ASN A 21 -9.92 17.85 9.99
CA ASN A 21 -8.54 18.29 10.16
C ASN A 21 -8.36 19.71 9.59
N LYS A 22 -7.73 20.61 10.37
CA LYS A 22 -7.49 22.02 9.98
C LYS A 22 -6.01 22.35 9.70
N TRP A 23 -5.12 21.40 9.90
CA TRP A 23 -3.67 21.59 9.82
C TRP A 23 -3.08 20.96 8.56
N ILE A 24 -3.42 19.70 8.28
CA ILE A 24 -3.01 18.95 7.10
C ILE A 24 -3.96 19.32 5.95
N LYS A 25 -3.38 19.57 4.76
CA LYS A 25 -4.13 19.99 3.58
C LYS A 25 -4.39 18.79 2.67
N THR A 26 -5.65 18.43 2.47
CA THR A 26 -6.07 17.33 1.57
C THR A 26 -7.08 17.80 0.52
N PRO A 27 -6.80 18.87 -0.24
CA PRO A 27 -7.81 19.54 -1.06
C PRO A 27 -8.48 18.62 -2.10
N HIS A 28 -7.75 17.64 -2.64
CA HIS A 28 -8.31 16.68 -3.60
C HIS A 28 -9.26 15.67 -2.95
N LEU A 29 -8.93 15.14 -1.76
CA LEU A 29 -9.84 14.27 -1.00
C LEU A 29 -11.07 15.06 -0.52
N ASP A 30 -10.86 16.31 -0.11
CA ASP A 30 -11.94 17.21 0.33
C ASP A 30 -12.89 17.54 -0.83
N SER A 31 -12.35 17.74 -2.03
CA SER A 31 -13.14 17.94 -3.24
C SER A 31 -13.96 16.70 -3.58
N LEU A 32 -13.33 15.52 -3.57
CA LEU A 32 -14.02 14.25 -3.84
C LEU A 32 -15.17 14.02 -2.85
N ALA A 33 -14.94 14.31 -1.56
CA ALA A 33 -15.95 14.15 -0.52
C ALA A 33 -17.19 15.04 -0.72
N LYS A 34 -17.04 16.25 -1.30
CA LYS A 34 -18.17 17.15 -1.57
C LYS A 34 -19.13 16.61 -2.63
N GLU A 35 -18.65 15.74 -3.50
CA GLU A 35 -19.41 15.14 -4.61
C GLU A 35 -19.76 13.67 -4.35
N SER A 36 -19.44 13.15 -3.17
CA SER A 36 -19.54 11.73 -2.82
C SER A 36 -20.29 11.50 -1.51
N VAL A 37 -20.54 10.23 -1.18
CA VAL A 37 -20.99 9.83 0.15
C VAL A 37 -19.77 9.67 1.06
N LEU A 38 -19.77 10.40 2.19
CA LEU A 38 -18.72 10.31 3.21
C LEU A 38 -19.15 9.40 4.36
N PHE A 39 -18.37 8.36 4.65
CA PHE A 39 -18.63 7.45 5.78
C PHE A 39 -17.85 7.90 7.01
N THR A 40 -18.55 8.27 8.08
CA THR A 40 -17.92 8.67 9.36
C THR A 40 -17.65 7.49 10.30
N HIS A 41 -18.24 6.34 10.01
CA HIS A 41 -18.17 5.11 10.80
C HIS A 41 -17.82 3.92 9.88
N ALA A 42 -16.60 3.94 9.33
CA ALA A 42 -16.06 2.86 8.50
C ALA A 42 -14.98 2.12 9.29
N TYR A 43 -15.18 0.82 9.53
CA TYR A 43 -14.28 0.00 10.33
C TYR A 43 -13.70 -1.14 9.49
N PRO A 44 -12.37 -1.35 9.51
CA PRO A 44 -11.79 -2.54 8.93
C PRO A 44 -12.11 -3.76 9.80
N ASP A 45 -12.25 -4.94 9.19
CA ASP A 45 -12.42 -6.21 9.94
C ASP A 45 -11.23 -6.50 10.85
N SER A 46 -10.02 -6.13 10.40
CA SER A 46 -8.78 -6.35 11.14
C SER A 46 -7.65 -5.44 10.66
N LEU A 47 -6.64 -5.26 11.51
CA LEU A 47 -5.44 -4.44 11.28
C LEU A 47 -4.18 -5.26 11.62
N PRO A 48 -2.99 -4.88 11.10
CA PRO A 48 -2.70 -3.78 10.17
C PRO A 48 -2.62 -4.24 8.70
N THR A 49 -2.32 -3.33 7.77
CA THR A 49 -1.86 -3.56 6.38
C THR A 49 -2.40 -4.79 5.64
N LEU A 50 -1.82 -5.99 5.82
CA LEU A 50 -2.23 -7.18 5.07
C LEU A 50 -3.56 -7.76 5.54
N GLN A 51 -3.88 -7.67 6.83
CA GLN A 51 -5.11 -8.20 7.40
C GLN A 51 -6.34 -7.62 6.70
N VAL A 52 -6.44 -6.28 6.66
CA VAL A 52 -7.53 -5.59 5.96
C VAL A 52 -7.50 -5.89 4.46
N ARG A 53 -6.32 -5.94 3.82
CA ARG A 53 -6.22 -6.23 2.38
C ARG A 53 -6.69 -7.64 2.02
N ARG A 54 -6.46 -8.64 2.88
CA ARG A 54 -7.00 -10.00 2.68
C ARG A 54 -8.53 -10.00 2.68
N VAL A 55 -9.12 -9.20 3.58
CA VAL A 55 -10.58 -9.04 3.66
C VAL A 55 -11.10 -8.27 2.45
N LEU A 56 -10.42 -7.19 2.02
CA LEU A 56 -10.79 -6.45 0.81
C LEU A 56 -10.74 -7.34 -0.44
N GLN A 57 -9.74 -8.22 -0.54
CA GLN A 57 -9.61 -9.14 -1.67
C GLN A 57 -10.74 -10.18 -1.69
N THR A 58 -11.16 -10.72 -0.54
CA THR A 58 -12.03 -11.92 -0.51
C THR A 58 -13.45 -11.64 -0.01
N GLY A 59 -13.72 -10.46 0.55
CA GLY A 59 -14.94 -10.15 1.30
C GLY A 59 -15.14 -11.01 2.55
N CYS A 60 -14.17 -11.84 2.93
CA CYS A 60 -14.30 -12.82 4.00
C CYS A 60 -13.64 -12.32 5.29
N ARG A 61 -14.39 -12.34 6.38
CA ARG A 61 -13.88 -12.07 7.73
C ARG A 61 -12.73 -13.01 8.08
N ILE A 62 -11.64 -12.44 8.59
CA ILE A 62 -10.50 -13.22 9.08
C ILE A 62 -10.35 -13.13 10.60
N PHE A 63 -10.85 -12.07 11.26
CA PHE A 63 -10.84 -11.98 12.72
C PHE A 63 -11.80 -13.02 13.35
N PRO A 64 -11.44 -13.73 14.44
CA PRO A 64 -10.28 -13.54 15.33
C PRO A 64 -9.05 -14.39 14.96
N PHE A 65 -8.75 -14.49 13.66
CA PHE A 65 -7.56 -15.14 13.11
C PHE A 65 -7.49 -16.65 13.36
N ARG A 66 -8.65 -17.32 13.33
CA ARG A 66 -8.75 -18.77 13.49
C ARG A 66 -7.95 -19.47 12.39
N GLY A 67 -7.08 -20.39 12.78
CA GLY A 67 -6.22 -21.12 11.84
C GLY A 67 -5.05 -20.29 11.31
N HIS A 68 -4.71 -19.16 11.93
CA HIS A 68 -3.49 -18.42 11.60
C HIS A 68 -2.26 -19.31 11.71
N LYS A 69 -1.39 -19.19 10.71
CA LYS A 69 -0.07 -19.81 10.65
C LYS A 69 0.94 -18.70 10.52
N ALA A 70 2.03 -18.77 11.29
CA ALA A 70 3.15 -17.86 11.10
C ALA A 70 3.87 -18.23 9.79
N TYR A 71 4.08 -17.25 8.92
CA TYR A 71 4.81 -17.45 7.67
C TYR A 71 6.23 -16.88 7.81
N LYS A 72 7.21 -17.59 7.26
CA LYS A 72 8.59 -17.09 7.21
C LYS A 72 8.64 -15.74 6.49
N GLY A 73 9.33 -14.77 7.08
CA GLY A 73 9.50 -13.42 6.52
C GLY A 73 8.37 -12.43 6.84
N ASP A 74 7.32 -12.86 7.56
CA ASP A 74 6.30 -11.94 8.10
C ASP A 74 6.65 -11.42 9.49
N PHE A 75 5.93 -10.38 9.90
CA PHE A 75 6.03 -9.85 11.24
C PHE A 75 5.63 -10.91 12.27
N ALA A 76 6.53 -11.16 13.23
CA ALA A 76 6.21 -11.94 14.41
C ALA A 76 5.19 -11.16 15.27
N GLY A 77 4.19 -11.87 15.80
CA GLY A 77 3.19 -11.27 16.69
C GLY A 77 2.04 -10.54 15.98
N ALA A 78 1.86 -10.71 14.66
CA ALA A 78 0.73 -10.16 13.91
C ALA A 78 -0.20 -11.28 13.38
N PRO A 79 -1.09 -11.86 14.22
CA PRO A 79 -2.06 -12.84 13.75
C PRO A 79 -2.90 -12.33 12.58
N GLY A 80 -3.20 -13.22 11.65
CA GLY A 80 -3.92 -12.89 10.42
C GLY A 80 -3.07 -12.27 9.32
N TRP A 81 -1.82 -11.88 9.61
CA TRP A 81 -0.86 -11.52 8.59
C TRP A 81 -0.48 -12.77 7.78
N GLY A 82 -0.51 -12.66 6.44
CA GLY A 82 -0.28 -13.81 5.57
C GLY A 82 -0.88 -13.64 4.18
N PRO A 83 -1.00 -14.74 3.43
CA PRO A 83 -1.42 -14.71 2.03
C PRO A 83 -2.92 -14.56 1.85
N VAL A 84 -3.33 -14.13 0.66
CA VAL A 84 -4.71 -14.28 0.20
C VAL A 84 -5.03 -15.78 0.11
N SER A 85 -6.22 -16.18 0.57
CA SER A 85 -6.62 -17.59 0.62
C SER A 85 -6.79 -18.16 -0.79
N GLU A 86 -6.11 -19.26 -1.11
CA GLU A 86 -6.30 -20.01 -2.37
C GLU A 86 -7.70 -20.63 -2.49
N GLU A 87 -8.37 -20.91 -1.36
CA GLU A 87 -9.73 -21.48 -1.34
C GLU A 87 -10.84 -20.45 -1.59
N ARG A 88 -10.48 -19.16 -1.72
CA ARG A 88 -11.45 -18.07 -1.90
C ARG A 88 -11.15 -17.36 -3.21
N ASP A 89 -12.21 -17.09 -3.97
CA ASP A 89 -12.13 -16.16 -5.09
C ASP A 89 -11.81 -14.75 -4.57
N THR A 90 -10.93 -14.04 -5.27
CA THR A 90 -10.74 -12.61 -5.07
C THR A 90 -11.80 -11.80 -5.81
N ILE A 91 -12.03 -10.56 -5.38
CA ILE A 91 -12.91 -9.61 -6.08
C ILE A 91 -12.42 -9.39 -7.52
N ALA A 92 -11.11 -9.38 -7.75
CA ALA A 92 -10.53 -9.25 -9.08
C ALA A 92 -10.87 -10.48 -9.95
N GLU A 93 -10.70 -11.71 -9.44
CA GLU A 93 -11.08 -12.94 -10.15
C GLU A 93 -12.59 -12.95 -10.51
N ILE A 94 -13.44 -12.50 -9.59
CA ILE A 94 -14.90 -12.41 -9.81
C ILE A 94 -15.22 -11.39 -10.91
N LEU A 95 -14.60 -10.20 -10.86
CA LEU A 95 -14.86 -9.13 -11.83
C LEU A 95 -14.27 -9.45 -13.21
N GLN A 96 -13.09 -10.05 -13.26
CA GLN A 96 -12.47 -10.54 -14.50
C GLN A 96 -13.41 -11.51 -15.22
N ARG A 97 -13.96 -12.51 -14.51
CA ARG A 97 -14.96 -13.45 -15.09
C ARG A 97 -16.25 -12.76 -15.56
N ARG A 98 -16.53 -11.53 -15.12
CA ARG A 98 -17.67 -10.71 -15.54
C ARG A 98 -17.32 -9.68 -16.63
N GLY A 99 -16.16 -9.83 -17.26
CA GLY A 99 -15.71 -9.01 -18.39
C GLY A 99 -15.15 -7.65 -17.98
N TYR A 100 -14.71 -7.48 -16.72
CA TYR A 100 -13.94 -6.31 -16.34
C TYR A 100 -12.49 -6.50 -16.75
N ARG A 101 -11.88 -5.45 -17.31
CA ARG A 101 -10.43 -5.36 -17.36
C ARG A 101 -9.89 -4.94 -15.99
N THR A 102 -8.94 -5.67 -15.47
CA THR A 102 -8.51 -5.57 -14.07
C THR A 102 -7.07 -5.09 -13.97
N GLY A 103 -6.84 -4.03 -13.19
CA GLY A 103 -5.54 -3.39 -12.97
C GLY A 103 -5.19 -3.29 -11.49
N PHE A 104 -3.93 -3.48 -11.13
CA PHE A 104 -3.44 -3.33 -9.76
C PHE A 104 -2.08 -2.63 -9.70
N VAL A 105 -2.00 -1.50 -9.00
CA VAL A 105 -0.75 -0.76 -8.80
C VAL A 105 -0.53 -0.57 -7.32
N THR A 106 0.66 -0.91 -6.83
CA THR A 106 0.96 -0.86 -5.40
C THR A 106 2.44 -0.69 -5.14
N ASP A 107 2.79 0.00 -4.06
CA ASP A 107 4.14 0.04 -3.47
C ASP A 107 4.23 -0.77 -2.16
N THR A 108 3.14 -1.39 -1.72
CA THR A 108 3.08 -2.16 -0.47
C THR A 108 3.87 -3.47 -0.59
N TYR A 109 5.16 -3.41 -0.26
CA TYR A 109 6.12 -4.53 -0.35
C TYR A 109 5.58 -5.85 0.21
N HIS A 110 4.86 -5.80 1.32
CA HIS A 110 4.37 -6.99 2.01
C HIS A 110 3.40 -7.85 1.20
N GLN A 111 2.71 -7.28 0.20
CA GLN A 111 1.84 -8.03 -0.71
C GLN A 111 2.62 -8.92 -1.69
N PHE A 112 3.92 -8.66 -1.89
CA PHE A 112 4.80 -9.35 -2.84
C PHE A 112 5.89 -10.18 -2.19
N LYS A 113 5.90 -10.25 -0.85
CA LYS A 113 6.69 -11.29 -0.17
C LYS A 113 6.29 -12.67 -0.71
N PRO A 114 7.20 -13.65 -0.72
CA PRO A 114 6.93 -14.97 -1.28
C PRO A 114 5.62 -15.58 -0.77
N SER A 115 4.88 -16.18 -1.70
CA SER A 115 3.62 -16.89 -1.44
C SER A 115 2.45 -16.04 -0.92
N ARG A 116 2.46 -14.71 -1.09
CA ARG A 116 1.37 -13.82 -0.63
C ARG A 116 0.16 -13.73 -1.56
N ASN A 117 0.38 -13.80 -2.88
CA ASN A 117 -0.63 -13.92 -3.94
C ASN A 117 -1.71 -12.83 -3.99
N PHE A 118 -1.40 -11.57 -3.68
CA PHE A 118 -2.37 -10.46 -3.74
C PHE A 118 -2.73 -9.98 -5.15
N HIS A 119 -1.96 -10.39 -6.17
CA HIS A 119 -2.19 -10.02 -7.58
C HIS A 119 -3.12 -11.00 -8.32
N ARG A 120 -3.75 -11.94 -7.61
CA ARG A 120 -4.67 -12.91 -8.20
C ARG A 120 -5.91 -12.24 -8.79
N GLY A 121 -6.18 -12.56 -10.06
CA GLY A 121 -7.34 -12.05 -10.80
C GLY A 121 -7.15 -10.72 -11.50
N PHE A 122 -5.94 -10.12 -11.44
CA PHE A 122 -5.63 -8.91 -12.19
C PHE A 122 -4.98 -9.24 -13.54
N ASP A 123 -5.49 -8.65 -14.62
CA ASP A 123 -4.96 -8.77 -15.99
C ASP A 123 -3.60 -8.09 -16.12
N GLU A 124 -3.46 -6.93 -15.47
CA GLU A 124 -2.21 -6.18 -15.38
C GLU A 124 -1.96 -5.76 -13.93
N TRP A 125 -0.74 -5.94 -13.47
CA TRP A 125 -0.33 -5.45 -12.16
C TRP A 125 1.09 -4.90 -12.17
N THR A 126 1.32 -3.85 -11.39
CA THR A 126 2.61 -3.19 -11.22
C THR A 126 2.93 -3.05 -9.74
N TRP A 127 4.11 -3.55 -9.36
CA TRP A 127 4.67 -3.35 -8.03
C TRP A 127 5.80 -2.33 -8.07
N ILE A 128 5.58 -1.17 -7.45
CA ILE A 128 6.60 -0.16 -7.21
C ILE A 128 7.51 -0.64 -6.06
N ARG A 129 8.77 -0.91 -6.37
CA ARG A 129 9.76 -1.48 -5.45
C ARG A 129 10.41 -0.42 -4.58
N GLY A 130 10.90 -0.82 -3.41
CA GLY A 130 11.83 -0.03 -2.59
C GLY A 130 11.30 0.40 -1.22
N GLN A 131 10.01 0.19 -0.94
CA GLN A 131 9.44 0.48 0.38
C GLN A 131 10.10 -0.35 1.49
N GLU A 132 10.25 0.26 2.67
CA GLU A 132 10.82 -0.39 3.87
C GLU A 132 12.14 -1.17 3.61
N GLY A 133 12.24 -2.39 4.16
CA GLY A 133 13.31 -3.35 3.94
C GLY A 133 13.17 -4.19 2.67
N ASP A 134 12.42 -3.74 1.65
CA ASP A 134 12.34 -4.43 0.37
C ASP A 134 13.75 -4.68 -0.18
N PRO A 135 14.14 -5.93 -0.52
CA PRO A 135 15.41 -6.23 -1.17
C PRO A 135 15.41 -5.77 -2.65
N TYR A 136 15.18 -4.48 -2.90
CA TYR A 136 15.12 -3.89 -4.23
C TYR A 136 16.50 -3.60 -4.81
N ARG A 137 17.35 -2.88 -4.06
CA ARG A 137 18.70 -2.52 -4.51
C ARG A 137 19.80 -3.18 -3.70
N SER A 138 20.84 -3.63 -4.38
CA SER A 138 22.16 -3.89 -3.80
C SER A 138 23.07 -2.70 -4.07
N GLY A 139 24.14 -2.55 -3.30
CA GLY A 139 25.03 -1.39 -3.42
C GLY A 139 25.80 -1.11 -2.14
N PRO A 140 26.60 -0.02 -2.10
CA PRO A 140 27.23 0.42 -0.87
C PRO A 140 26.16 0.68 0.18
N TYR A 141 26.38 0.14 1.38
CA TYR A 141 25.51 0.41 2.51
C TYR A 141 25.82 1.82 3.05
N PRO A 142 24.80 2.65 3.36
CA PRO A 142 25.00 3.95 3.99
C PRO A 142 25.84 3.87 5.25
N SER A 143 26.60 4.92 5.56
CA SER A 143 27.38 4.95 6.80
C SER A 143 26.45 4.97 8.01
N GLN A 144 26.94 4.52 9.17
CA GLN A 144 26.13 4.56 10.39
C GLN A 144 25.76 6.00 10.77
N GLU A 145 26.65 6.97 10.54
CA GLU A 145 26.33 8.39 10.75
C GLU A 145 25.19 8.86 9.85
N GLU A 146 25.20 8.48 8.56
CA GLU A 146 24.15 8.82 7.60
C GLU A 146 22.79 8.24 8.02
N ILE A 147 22.77 6.97 8.44
CA ILE A 147 21.54 6.30 8.88
C ILE A 147 20.96 6.98 10.12
N ILE A 148 21.81 7.24 11.11
CA ILE A 148 21.39 7.83 12.39
C ILE A 148 20.86 9.26 12.21
N ALA A 149 21.33 10.00 11.19
CA ALA A 149 20.81 11.32 10.85
C ALA A 149 19.33 11.30 10.44
N HIS A 150 18.83 10.16 9.94
CA HIS A 150 17.43 9.97 9.54
C HIS A 150 16.57 9.36 10.65
N ILE A 151 17.11 9.10 11.84
CA ILE A 151 16.41 8.41 12.93
C ILE A 151 16.27 9.32 14.16
N PRO A 152 15.04 9.61 14.61
CA PRO A 152 14.80 10.26 15.90
C PRO A 152 15.46 9.49 17.04
N GLU A 153 16.06 10.19 18.01
CA GLU A 153 16.88 9.57 19.06
C GLU A 153 16.19 8.41 19.79
N ASN A 154 14.90 8.56 20.08
CA ASN A 154 14.07 7.56 20.77
C ASN A 154 13.76 6.30 19.93
N LEU A 155 14.06 6.30 18.63
CA LEU A 155 13.83 5.18 17.71
C LEU A 155 15.12 4.47 17.28
N ARG A 156 16.30 4.87 17.79
CA ARG A 156 17.63 4.33 17.42
C ARG A 156 17.92 2.94 17.99
N THR A 157 17.04 1.98 17.72
CA THR A 157 17.28 0.56 17.98
C THR A 157 18.04 -0.08 16.82
N GLU A 158 18.78 -1.16 17.07
CA GLU A 158 19.50 -1.90 16.01
C GLU A 158 18.56 -2.33 14.87
N ARG A 159 17.35 -2.79 15.21
CA ARG A 159 16.33 -3.16 14.23
C ARG A 159 15.95 -1.98 13.32
N PHE A 160 15.74 -0.80 13.90
CA PHE A 160 15.31 0.38 13.15
C PHE A 160 16.46 0.97 12.33
N ILE A 161 17.70 0.92 12.84
CA ILE A 161 18.91 1.29 12.07
C ILE A 161 19.03 0.41 10.82
N ASN A 162 18.88 -0.90 10.94
CA ASN A 162 18.93 -1.81 9.78
C ASN A 162 17.79 -1.57 8.79
N PHE A 163 16.59 -1.25 9.30
CA PHE A 163 15.43 -0.89 8.49
C PHE A 163 15.68 0.37 7.66
N ILE A 164 16.16 1.44 8.30
CA ILE A 164 16.45 2.71 7.63
C ILE A 164 17.63 2.59 6.67
N GLY A 165 18.71 1.91 7.04
CA GLY A 165 19.84 1.74 6.13
C GLY A 165 19.44 1.01 4.85
N LYS A 166 18.54 0.01 4.94
CA LYS A 166 17.99 -0.63 3.75
C LYS A 166 17.07 0.29 2.94
N TYR A 167 16.22 1.05 3.63
CA TYR A 167 15.34 2.04 3.00
C TYR A 167 16.14 3.09 2.21
N LEU A 168 17.17 3.69 2.83
CA LEU A 168 18.03 4.70 2.21
C LEU A 168 18.70 4.18 0.93
N MET A 169 19.17 2.93 0.92
CA MET A 169 19.67 2.31 -0.31
C MET A 169 18.62 2.24 -1.42
N ASN A 170 17.38 1.87 -1.06
CA ASN A 170 16.30 1.71 -2.02
C ASN A 170 15.89 3.05 -2.65
N VAL A 171 16.04 4.16 -1.92
CA VAL A 171 15.62 5.50 -2.34
C VAL A 171 16.78 6.40 -2.82
N ALA A 172 18.01 5.88 -2.89
CA ALA A 172 19.21 6.66 -3.18
C ALA A 172 19.25 7.36 -4.55
N GLU A 173 18.35 6.99 -5.48
CA GLU A 173 18.24 7.63 -6.82
C GLU A 173 16.97 8.48 -6.95
N ARG A 174 16.35 8.90 -5.83
CA ARG A 174 15.28 9.89 -5.89
C ARG A 174 15.86 11.27 -6.16
N HIS A 175 15.32 11.96 -7.15
CA HIS A 175 15.77 13.29 -7.57
C HIS A 175 14.65 14.33 -7.56
N CYS A 176 13.40 13.90 -7.73
CA CYS A 176 12.23 14.76 -7.77
C CYS A 176 11.02 14.14 -7.05
N GLU A 177 9.97 14.94 -6.86
CA GLU A 177 8.72 14.49 -6.22
C GLU A 177 8.11 13.26 -6.92
N GLU A 178 8.28 13.15 -8.25
CA GLU A 178 7.74 12.04 -9.03
C GLU A 178 8.41 10.69 -8.71
N ASP A 179 9.59 10.71 -8.10
CA ASP A 179 10.32 9.50 -7.69
C ASP A 179 9.83 8.95 -6.33
N TYR A 180 8.95 9.67 -5.62
CA TYR A 180 8.34 9.19 -4.39
C TYR A 180 7.26 8.15 -4.70
N PHE A 181 7.15 7.14 -3.84
CA PHE A 181 6.30 5.98 -4.11
C PHE A 181 4.83 6.32 -4.37
N PRO A 182 4.18 7.26 -3.65
CA PRO A 182 2.80 7.62 -3.92
C PRO A 182 2.65 8.24 -5.31
N ALA A 183 3.57 9.14 -5.69
CA ALA A 183 3.57 9.73 -7.02
C ALA A 183 3.72 8.65 -8.10
N GLN A 184 4.62 7.68 -7.92
CA GLN A 184 4.77 6.54 -8.83
C GLN A 184 3.50 5.68 -8.92
N VAL A 185 2.85 5.36 -7.79
CA VAL A 185 1.60 4.57 -7.74
C VAL A 185 0.49 5.28 -8.51
N PHE A 186 0.23 6.55 -8.21
CA PHE A 186 -0.87 7.29 -8.82
C PHE A 186 -0.59 7.63 -10.30
N LYS A 187 0.64 7.99 -10.68
CA LYS A 187 1.02 8.20 -12.09
C LYS A 187 0.91 6.92 -12.92
N THR A 188 1.33 5.78 -12.36
CA THR A 188 1.19 4.49 -13.03
C THR A 188 -0.27 4.10 -13.19
N GLY A 189 -1.10 4.34 -12.16
CA GLY A 189 -2.54 4.17 -12.24
C GLY A 189 -3.21 5.04 -13.31
N ALA A 190 -2.83 6.32 -13.38
CA ALA A 190 -3.34 7.24 -14.41
C ALA A 190 -2.98 6.75 -15.83
N ARG A 191 -1.73 6.34 -16.05
CA ARG A 191 -1.29 5.76 -17.34
C ARG A 191 -2.05 4.48 -17.68
N TRP A 192 -2.37 3.66 -16.68
CA TRP A 192 -3.18 2.47 -16.88
C TRP A 192 -4.57 2.84 -17.40
N LEU A 193 -5.22 3.85 -16.81
CA LEU A 193 -6.51 4.37 -17.29
C LEU A 193 -6.43 4.90 -18.72
N GLU A 194 -5.38 5.66 -19.05
CA GLU A 194 -5.14 6.20 -20.39
C GLU A 194 -5.00 5.10 -21.46
N ARG A 195 -4.31 4.01 -21.12
CA ARG A 195 -4.08 2.88 -22.02
C ARG A 195 -5.28 1.96 -22.20
N ASN A 196 -6.22 1.99 -21.27
CA ASN A 196 -7.34 1.05 -21.20
C ASN A 196 -8.71 1.72 -21.44
N GLN A 197 -8.72 2.85 -22.16
CA GLN A 197 -9.95 3.57 -22.51
C GLN A 197 -10.90 2.77 -23.42
N ASP A 198 -10.40 1.73 -24.09
CA ASP A 198 -11.20 0.80 -24.89
C ASP A 198 -11.97 -0.24 -24.06
N ALA A 199 -11.69 -0.37 -22.76
CA ALA A 199 -12.39 -1.29 -21.89
C ALA A 199 -13.83 -0.82 -21.62
N GLU A 200 -14.82 -1.66 -21.94
CA GLU A 200 -16.23 -1.38 -21.60
C GLU A 200 -16.44 -1.27 -20.08
N LYS A 201 -15.72 -2.10 -19.31
CA LYS A 201 -15.73 -2.14 -17.85
C LYS A 201 -14.32 -2.33 -17.33
N PHE A 202 -13.95 -1.59 -16.28
CA PHE A 202 -12.68 -1.82 -15.59
C PHE A 202 -12.77 -1.80 -14.08
N PHE A 203 -11.83 -2.49 -13.44
CA PHE A 203 -11.57 -2.47 -12.01
C PHE A 203 -10.09 -2.19 -11.77
N LEU A 204 -9.78 -1.03 -11.20
CA LEU A 204 -8.42 -0.60 -10.90
C LEU A 204 -8.23 -0.48 -9.38
N VAL A 205 -7.21 -1.12 -8.84
CA VAL A 205 -6.77 -0.94 -7.44
C VAL A 205 -5.48 -0.13 -7.42
N LEU A 206 -5.48 0.99 -6.70
CA LEU A 206 -4.30 1.80 -6.40
C LEU A 206 -4.04 1.71 -4.90
N ASP A 207 -2.91 1.16 -4.50
CA ASP A 207 -2.62 0.82 -3.11
C ASP A 207 -1.27 1.43 -2.70
N SER A 208 -1.35 2.58 -2.02
CA SER A 208 -0.19 3.35 -1.59
C SER A 208 0.12 3.07 -0.12
N PHE A 209 1.40 2.83 0.18
CA PHE A 209 1.88 2.45 1.50
C PHE A 209 2.18 3.66 2.40
N ASP A 210 2.51 4.82 1.83
CA ASP A 210 2.69 6.04 2.62
C ASP A 210 1.33 6.57 3.11
N PRO A 211 1.23 7.17 4.32
CA PRO A 211 2.31 7.72 5.15
C PRO A 211 2.83 6.78 6.26
N HIS A 212 3.08 5.51 5.98
CA HIS A 212 3.74 4.58 6.90
C HIS A 212 5.19 5.01 7.25
N GLU A 213 5.76 4.46 8.33
CA GLU A 213 7.19 4.66 8.62
C GLU A 213 8.08 4.24 7.42
N PRO A 214 9.20 4.94 7.14
CA PRO A 214 9.93 5.89 8.01
C PRO A 214 9.45 7.35 8.05
N TRP A 215 8.29 7.69 7.46
CA TRP A 215 7.81 9.08 7.34
C TRP A 215 8.83 9.98 6.62
N ASP A 216 8.99 9.72 5.32
CA ASP A 216 9.90 10.44 4.42
C ASP A 216 9.11 11.26 3.39
N PRO A 217 8.60 12.45 3.76
CA PRO A 217 7.84 13.29 2.82
C PRO A 217 8.76 13.92 1.78
N PRO A 218 8.26 14.25 0.57
CA PRO A 218 9.01 15.01 -0.41
C PRO A 218 9.58 16.31 0.14
N VAL A 219 10.82 16.63 -0.26
CA VAL A 219 11.43 17.93 0.03
C VAL A 219 10.65 19.03 -0.70
N SER A 220 10.21 20.04 0.05
CA SER A 220 9.44 21.19 -0.44
C SER A 220 10.28 22.19 -1.23
#